data_AF-A0A832AR74-F1
#
_entry.id   AF-A0A832AR74-F1
#
_cell.length_a   1.000
_cell.length_b   1.000
_cell.length_c   1.000
_cell.angle_alpha   90.00
_cell.angle_beta   90.00
_cell.angle_gamma   90.00
#
_symmetry.space_group_name_H-M   'P 1'
#
loop_
_entity.id
_entity.type
_entity.pdbx_description
1 polymer ?
#
loop_
_entity_poly.entity_id
_entity_poly.type
_entity_poly.pdbx_seq_one_letter_code
_entity_poly.pdbx_strand_id
1 'polypeptide(L)' 'MEIVCKFCGKKIAVDEKFGIQECGCGAYYRKSRSFSQKWVFAGFGKSTKEKTKEELETKEEKEKYEVQKLRKKKS' A
#
# COMPACT_ATOMS: atom_id res chain seq x y z
N MET A 1 -23.05 3.11 5.75
CA MET A 1 -21.88 3.98 6.02
C MET A 1 -20.82 3.69 4.97
N GLU A 2 -20.12 4.68 4.43
CA GLU A 2 -19.14 4.47 3.35
C GLU A 2 -17.78 5.09 3.73
N ILE A 3 -16.69 4.40 3.42
CA ILE A 3 -15.32 4.92 3.57
C ILE A 3 -14.79 5.21 2.17
N VAL A 4 -14.21 6.39 1.97
CA VAL A 4 -13.48 6.68 0.72
C VAL A 4 -12.02 6.28 0.91
N CYS A 5 -11.52 5.41 0.05
CA CYS A 5 -10.13 5.04 0.04
C CYS A 5 -9.27 6.27 -0.33
N LYS A 6 -8.31 6.62 0.52
CA LYS A 6 -7.37 7.74 0.27
C LYS A 6 -6.38 7.48 -0.87
N PHE A 7 -6.21 6.22 -1.27
CA PHE A 7 -5.23 5.84 -2.29
C PHE A 7 -5.85 5.72 -3.69
N CYS A 8 -6.98 5.03 -3.82
CA CYS A 8 -7.63 4.83 -5.12
C CYS A 8 -8.93 5.63 -5.31
N GLY A 9 -9.37 6.39 -4.31
CA GLY A 9 -10.60 7.20 -4.36
C GLY A 9 -11.90 6.40 -4.38
N LYS A 10 -11.84 5.06 -4.40
CA LYS A 10 -13.02 4.20 -4.43
C LYS A 10 -13.76 4.24 -3.09
N LYS A 11 -15.09 4.17 -3.18
CA LYS A 11 -15.96 3.99 -2.01
C LYS A 11 -15.93 2.53 -1.58
N ILE A 12 -15.79 2.31 -0.28
CA ILE A 12 -15.80 1.02 0.38
C ILE A 12 -17.08 0.98 1.22
N ALA A 13 -17.95 0.03 0.93
CA ALA A 13 -19.13 -0.21 1.74
C ALA A 13 -18.68 -0.72 3.12
N VAL A 14 -19.07 -0.03 4.18
CA VAL A 14 -18.77 -0.48 5.54
C VAL A 14 -19.80 -1.50 5.96
N ASP A 15 -19.31 -2.69 6.29
CA ASP A 15 -20.08 -3.69 7.02
C ASP A 15 -19.72 -3.62 8.51
N GLU A 16 -20.69 -3.26 9.36
CA GLU A 16 -20.46 -3.07 10.79
C GLU A 16 -20.23 -4.39 11.55
N LYS A 17 -20.55 -5.54 10.94
CA LYS A 17 -20.22 -6.85 11.53
C LYS A 17 -18.73 -7.14 11.48
N PHE A 18 -18.01 -6.53 10.53
CA PHE A 18 -16.58 -6.71 10.36
C PHE A 18 -15.81 -5.49 10.87
N GLY A 19 -14.91 -5.68 11.83
CA GLY A 19 -14.10 -4.60 12.40
C GLY A 19 -13.01 -4.05 11.47
N ILE A 20 -12.88 -4.63 10.27
CA ILE A 20 -11.87 -4.32 9.25
C ILE A 20 -12.58 -4.27 7.90
N GLN A 21 -12.21 -3.29 7.08
CA GLN A 21 -12.72 -3.10 5.72
C GLN A 21 -11.55 -2.96 4.74
N GLU A 22 -11.52 -3.83 3.74
CA GLU A 22 -10.46 -3.86 2.74
C GLU A 22 -10.91 -3.19 1.45
N CYS A 23 -10.05 -2.36 0.89
CA CYS A 23 -10.21 -1.80 -0.43
C CYS A 23 -9.52 -2.73 -1.44
N GLY A 24 -10.10 -2.88 -2.64
CA GLY A 24 -9.50 -3.68 -3.72
C GLY A 24 -8.11 -3.19 -4.19
N CYS A 25 -7.65 -2.00 -3.77
CA CYS A 25 -6.28 -1.54 -3.98
C CYS A 25 -5.28 -2.07 -2.93
N GLY A 26 -5.71 -2.92 -2.01
CA GLY A 26 -4.89 -3.50 -0.94
C GLY A 26 -4.85 -2.68 0.35
N ALA A 27 -5.37 -1.46 0.37
CA ALA A 27 -5.48 -0.66 1.59
C ALA A 27 -6.61 -1.17 2.47
N TYR A 28 -6.39 -1.31 3.79
CA TYR A 28 -7.43 -1.67 4.73
C TYR A 28 -7.61 -0.62 5.83
N TYR A 29 -8.85 -0.52 6.28
CA TYR A 29 -9.31 0.43 7.28
C TYR A 29 -9.85 -0.36 8.47
N ARG A 30 -9.64 0.16 9.68
CA ARG A 30 -10.20 -0.42 10.91
C ARG A 30 -10.95 0.64 11.69
N LYS A 31 -11.92 0.20 12.49
CA LYS A 31 -12.63 1.11 13.40
C LYS A 31 -11.69 1.52 14.53
N SER A 32 -11.55 2.82 14.77
CA SER A 32 -10.77 3.33 15.90
C SER A 32 -11.46 2.94 17.22
N ARG A 33 -10.67 2.53 18.21
CA ARG A 33 -11.15 2.22 19.57
C ARG A 33 -11.49 3.46 20.39
N SER A 34 -11.21 4.65 19.88
CA SER A 34 -11.55 5.91 20.54
C SER A 34 -13.04 6.21 20.47
N PHE A 35 -13.53 7.05 21.41
CA PHE A 35 -14.93 7.50 21.52
C PHE A 35 -15.56 7.98 20.20
N SER A 36 -14.76 8.47 19.25
CA SER A 36 -15.27 8.97 17.96
C SER A 36 -15.67 7.88 16.95
N GLN A 37 -15.39 6.60 17.19
CA GLN A 37 -15.77 5.46 16.32
C GLN A 37 -15.44 5.64 14.82
N LYS A 38 -14.40 6.42 14.49
CA LYS A 38 -14.04 6.73 13.09
C LYS A 38 -13.28 5.58 12.45
N TRP A 39 -13.51 5.37 11.17
CA TRP A 39 -12.70 4.47 10.34
C TRP A 39 -11.36 5.14 10.02
N VAL A 40 -10.28 4.46 10.40
CA VAL A 40 -8.91 4.93 10.20
C VAL A 40 -8.16 3.97 9.30
N PHE A 41 -7.30 4.53 8.45
CA PHE A 41 -6.37 3.73 7.66
C PHE A 41 -5.45 2.97 8.59
N ALA A 42 -5.38 1.65 8.41
CA ALA A 42 -4.64 0.75 9.30
C ALA A 42 -3.41 0.13 8.62
N GLY A 43 -3.38 0.12 7.28
CA GLY A 43 -2.24 -0.34 6.51
C GLY A 43 -2.66 -0.93 5.17
N PHE A 44 -1.76 -1.70 4.58
CA PHE A 44 -2.01 -2.51 3.39
C PHE A 44 -2.03 -3.99 3.78
N GLY A 45 -3.00 -4.75 3.26
CA GLY A 45 -3.16 -6.18 3.55
C GLY A 45 -1.92 -6.99 3.17
N LYS A 46 -1.75 -8.17 3.77
CA LYS A 46 -0.58 -9.05 3.56
C LYS A 46 -0.31 -9.35 2.08
N SER A 47 -1.34 -9.40 1.24
CA SER A 47 -1.23 -9.65 -0.21
C SER A 47 -0.49 -8.56 -0.99
N THR A 48 -0.33 -7.36 -0.42
CA THR A 48 0.46 -6.25 -1.01
C THR A 48 1.88 -6.18 -0.47
N LYS A 49 2.19 -6.83 0.67
CA LYS A 49 3.52 -6.78 1.28
C LYS A 49 4.56 -7.53 0.44
N GLU A 50 4.18 -8.62 -0.21
CA GLU A 50 5.02 -9.34 -1.18
C GLU A 50 5.26 -8.50 -2.44
N LYS A 51 4.20 -7.93 -3.03
CA LYS A 51 4.32 -7.13 -4.26
C LYS A 51 5.18 -5.87 -4.09
N THR A 52 5.08 -5.19 -2.96
CA THR A 52 5.86 -3.95 -2.73
C THR A 52 7.33 -4.24 -2.44
N LYS A 53 7.66 -5.40 -1.86
CA LYS A 53 9.06 -5.77 -1.61
C LYS A 53 9.77 -6.15 -2.91
N GLU A 54 9.12 -6.95 -3.75
CA GLU A 54 9.66 -7.31 -5.08
C GLU A 54 9.90 -6.08 -5.98
N GLU A 55 9.00 -5.09 -5.99
CA GLU A 55 9.17 -3.89 -6.83
C GLU A 55 10.27 -2.94 -6.32
N LEU A 56 10.55 -2.94 -5.01
CA LEU A 56 11.65 -2.16 -4.43
C LEU A 56 13.02 -2.77 -4.75
N GLU A 57 13.16 -4.10 -4.67
CA GLU A 57 14.43 -4.79 -4.97
C GLU A 57 14.82 -4.64 -6.45
N THR A 58 13.86 -4.66 -7.39
CA THR A 58 14.14 -4.53 -8.83
C THR A 58 14.60 -3.13 -9.25
N LYS A 59 14.19 -2.07 -8.55
CA LYS A 59 14.64 -0.69 -8.84
C LYS A 59 16.09 -0.49 -8.41
N GLU A 60 16.47 -1.06 -7.27
CA GLU A 60 17.84 -0.93 -6.74
C GLU A 60 18.88 -1.66 -7.59
N GLU A 61 18.56 -2.84 -8.15
CA GLU A 61 19.46 -3.55 -9.06
C GLU A 61 19.66 -2.85 -10.41
N LYS A 62 18.60 -2.28 -11.00
CA LYS A 62 18.71 -1.53 -12.26
C LYS A 62 19.61 -0.31 -12.13
N GLU A 63 19.51 0.42 -11.02
CA GLU A 63 20.36 1.59 -10.77
C GLU A 63 21.85 1.21 -10.65
N LYS A 64 22.15 0.11 -9.94
CA LYS A 64 23.53 -0.40 -9.81
C LYS A 64 24.13 -0.82 -11.17
N TYR A 65 23.34 -1.43 -12.05
CA TYR A 65 23.80 -1.84 -13.38
C TYR A 65 24.09 -0.64 -14.30
N GLU A 66 23.23 0.38 -14.32
CA GLU A 66 23.46 1.58 -15.12
C GLU A 66 24.71 2.36 -14.68
N VAL A 67 24.93 2.49 -13.36
CA VAL A 67 26.12 3.16 -12.81
C VAL A 67 27.43 2.45 -13.22
N GLN A 68 27.47 1.11 -13.22
CA GLN A 68 28.65 0.37 -13.68
C GLN A 68 28.91 0.53 -15.18
N LYS A 69 27.86 0.57 -16.00
CA LYS A 69 27.97 0.73 -17.45
C LYS A 69 28.50 2.12 -17.82
N LEU A 70 28.12 3.15 -17.07
CA LEU A 70 28.64 4.51 -17.22
C LEU A 70 30.13 4.63 -16.85
N ARG A 71 30.58 3.92 -15.81
CA ARG A 71 32.01 3.92 -15.41
C ARG A 71 32.92 3.30 -16.47
N LYS A 72 32.45 2.28 -17.21
CA LYS A 72 33.25 1.62 -18.27
C LYS A 72 33.34 2.38 -19.59
N LYS A 73 32.46 3.37 -19.84
CA LYS A 73 32.46 4.17 -21.08
C LYS A 73 33.40 5.37 -21.06
N LYS A 74 34.01 5.66 -19.91
CA LYS A 74 34.88 6.83 -19.69
C LYS A 74 36.38 6.47 -19.65
N SER A 75 36.73 5.22 -19.96
CA SER A 75 38.12 4.75 -20.03
C SER A 75 38.55 4.49 -21.46
#